data_AF-A0A955U4B5-F1
#
_entry.id   AF-A0A955U4B5-F1
#
_cell.length_a   1.000
_cell.length_b   1.000
_cell.length_c   1.000
_cell.angle_alpha   90.00
_cell.angle_beta   90.00
_cell.angle_gamma   90.00
#
_symmetry.space_group_name_H-M   'P 1'
#
loop_
_entity.id
_entity.type
_entity.pdbx_description
1 polymer ?
#
loop_
_entity_poly.entity_id
_entity_poly.type
_entity_poly.pdbx_seq_one_letter_code
_entity_poly.pdbx_strand_id
1 'polypeptide(L)'
;MAIESFVPRQKKSERLTAEQEKEMARRIHRAEKRAREAIKGITAADDVLSRRPKRAERTRAGMVDRLEEAINDVWRRHRNDPTFKERAREAKQAWAEAEAIRWELAMSGRRIAHGEARKLAGPFMDEADLVQEGYIGLLRAAKRFDPERGIRFSTYARWWVRA
;
A
#
# COMPACT_ATOMS: atom_id res chain seq x y z
N MET A 1 -37.94 -11.99 -18.69
CA MET A 1 -36.92 -10.93 -18.68
C MET A 1 -36.16 -11.05 -17.35
N ALA A 2 -35.09 -11.86 -17.32
CA ALA A 2 -34.28 -12.09 -16.13
C ALA A 2 -32.91 -11.44 -16.38
N ILE A 3 -32.59 -10.40 -15.62
CA ILE A 3 -31.27 -9.77 -15.64
C ILE A 3 -30.41 -10.61 -14.71
N GLU A 4 -29.73 -11.61 -15.26
CA GLU A 4 -28.62 -12.26 -14.56
C GLU A 4 -27.55 -11.20 -14.31
N SER A 5 -27.34 -10.89 -13.04
CA SER A 5 -26.26 -10.03 -12.56
C SER A 5 -24.91 -10.61 -13.01
N PHE A 6 -24.27 -9.96 -13.98
CA PHE A 6 -22.90 -10.22 -14.38
C PHE A 6 -21.96 -9.76 -13.26
N VAL A 7 -21.86 -10.55 -12.18
CA VAL A 7 -20.73 -10.45 -11.27
C VAL A 7 -19.62 -11.28 -11.92
N PRO A 8 -18.56 -10.65 -12.47
CA PRO A 8 -17.48 -11.39 -13.09
C PRO A 8 -16.90 -12.35 -12.03
N ARG A 9 -16.91 -13.66 -12.33
CA ARG A 9 -16.24 -14.68 -11.53
C ARG A 9 -14.80 -14.23 -11.35
N GLN A 10 -14.44 -13.75 -10.17
CA GLN A 10 -13.05 -13.47 -9.84
C GLN A 10 -12.27 -14.77 -10.07
N LYS A 11 -11.35 -14.76 -11.04
CA LYS A 11 -10.42 -15.89 -11.26
C LYS A 11 -9.90 -16.35 -9.91
N LYS A 12 -9.84 -17.68 -9.67
CA LYS A 12 -9.20 -18.24 -8.48
C LYS A 12 -7.78 -17.68 -8.43
N SER A 13 -7.57 -16.62 -7.64
CA SER A 13 -6.24 -16.09 -7.39
C SER A 13 -5.45 -17.25 -6.78
N GLU A 14 -4.48 -17.74 -7.54
CA GLU A 14 -3.49 -18.68 -7.04
C GLU A 14 -2.78 -18.00 -5.86
N ARG A 15 -2.52 -18.79 -4.84
CA ARG A 15 -1.85 -18.29 -3.64
C ARG A 15 -0.42 -17.95 -4.03
N LEU A 16 -0.01 -16.72 -3.81
CA LEU A 16 1.37 -16.31 -4.03
C LEU A 16 2.32 -17.16 -3.18
N THR A 17 3.46 -17.50 -3.75
CA THR A 17 4.58 -18.10 -3.01
C THR A 17 5.26 -17.05 -2.14
N ALA A 18 6.06 -17.49 -1.16
CA ALA A 18 6.84 -16.61 -0.31
C ALA A 18 7.75 -15.67 -1.13
N GLU A 19 8.37 -16.20 -2.17
CA GLU A 19 9.27 -15.43 -3.02
C GLU A 19 8.51 -14.46 -3.93
N GLN A 20 7.31 -14.80 -4.40
CA GLN A 20 6.45 -13.86 -5.12
C GLN A 20 5.99 -12.70 -4.21
N GLU A 21 5.56 -12.98 -2.97
CA GLU A 21 5.20 -11.95 -1.99
C GLU A 21 6.38 -11.00 -1.72
N LYS A 22 7.59 -11.55 -1.51
CA LYS A 22 8.81 -10.76 -1.29
C LYS A 22 9.19 -9.96 -2.52
N GLU A 23 9.09 -10.53 -3.72
CA GLU A 23 9.44 -9.82 -4.95
C GLU A 23 8.49 -8.66 -5.22
N MET A 24 7.19 -8.82 -4.97
CA MET A 24 6.24 -7.70 -5.01
C MET A 24 6.64 -6.59 -4.05
N ALA A 25 7.00 -6.92 -2.81
CA ALA A 25 7.47 -5.94 -1.83
C ALA A 25 8.76 -5.24 -2.28
N ARG A 26 9.71 -5.98 -2.87
CA ARG A 26 10.92 -5.39 -3.47
C ARG A 26 10.59 -4.47 -4.63
N ARG A 27 9.62 -4.81 -5.50
CA ARG A 27 9.13 -3.92 -6.56
C ARG A 27 8.52 -2.63 -6.01
N ILE A 28 7.71 -2.71 -4.95
CA ILE A 28 7.19 -1.52 -4.24
C ILE A 28 8.35 -0.63 -3.79
N HIS A 29 9.36 -1.21 -3.13
CA HIS A 29 10.53 -0.46 -2.66
C HIS A 29 11.30 0.21 -3.80
N ARG A 30 11.45 -0.47 -4.96
CA ARG A 30 12.11 0.09 -6.15
C ARG A 30 11.31 1.26 -6.72
N ALA A 31 9.98 1.14 -6.82
CA ALA A 31 9.10 2.21 -7.30
C ALA A 31 9.09 3.42 -6.36
N GLU A 32 9.02 3.20 -5.04
CA GLU A 32 9.15 4.28 -4.04
C GLU A 32 10.51 4.97 -4.11
N LYS A 33 11.61 4.22 -4.30
CA LYS A 33 12.95 4.78 -4.48
C LYS A 33 13.03 5.65 -5.74
N ARG A 34 12.44 5.21 -6.86
CA ARG A 34 12.33 6.01 -8.09
C ARG A 34 11.57 7.31 -7.84
N ALA A 35 10.41 7.23 -7.18
CA ALA A 35 9.60 8.40 -6.87
C ALA A 35 10.37 9.41 -5.99
N ARG A 36 11.13 8.92 -5.01
CA ARG A 36 11.99 9.75 -4.16
C ARG A 36 13.12 10.41 -4.95
N GLU A 37 13.81 9.67 -5.81
CA GLU A 37 14.92 10.22 -6.59
C GLU A 37 14.42 11.28 -7.58
N ALA A 38 13.23 11.09 -8.16
CA ALA A 38 12.61 12.07 -9.06
C ALA A 38 12.42 13.45 -8.41
N ILE A 39 12.09 13.51 -7.11
CA ILE A 39 11.83 14.76 -6.38
C ILE A 39 13.02 15.29 -5.57
N LYS A 40 14.12 14.56 -5.50
CA LYS A 40 15.31 14.90 -4.70
C LYS A 40 15.95 16.23 -5.10
N GLY A 41 16.27 17.10 -4.15
CA GLY A 41 16.84 18.42 -4.47
C GLY A 41 15.81 19.46 -4.88
N ILE A 42 14.51 19.13 -4.86
CA ILE A 42 13.44 20.13 -4.90
C ILE A 42 13.19 20.55 -3.45
N THR A 43 13.45 21.81 -3.11
CA THR A 43 13.32 22.33 -1.73
C THR A 43 12.01 21.94 -1.07
N ALA A 44 10.90 22.06 -1.81
CA ALA A 44 9.57 21.62 -1.37
C ALA A 44 9.51 20.18 -0.84
N ALA A 45 10.10 19.24 -1.58
CA ALA A 45 10.15 17.84 -1.19
C ALA A 45 11.15 17.60 -0.07
N ASP A 46 12.32 18.23 -0.15
CA ASP A 46 13.38 18.04 0.84
C ASP A 46 12.95 18.54 2.23
N ASP A 47 12.19 19.64 2.32
CA ASP A 47 11.60 20.14 3.56
C ASP A 47 10.70 19.09 4.23
N VAL A 48 9.83 18.43 3.45
CA VAL A 48 8.94 17.37 3.94
C VAL A 48 9.72 16.12 4.34
N LEU A 49 10.69 15.71 3.52
CA LEU A 49 11.45 14.47 3.74
C LEU A 49 12.44 14.57 4.90
N SER A 50 13.01 15.76 5.13
CA SER A 50 14.03 16.02 6.16
C SER A 50 13.45 16.36 7.53
N ARG A 51 12.16 16.74 7.61
CA ARG A 51 11.52 17.07 8.90
C ARG A 51 11.68 15.95 9.92
N ARG A 52 11.93 16.32 11.18
CA ARG A 52 12.06 15.37 12.29
C ARG A 52 10.74 14.59 12.45
N PRO A 53 10.74 13.25 12.26
CA PRO A 53 9.50 12.49 12.36
C PRO A 53 9.01 12.40 13.80
N LYS A 54 7.69 12.54 13.98
CA LYS A 54 7.03 12.22 15.25
C LYS A 54 7.23 10.73 15.59
N ARG A 55 7.10 10.34 16.86
CA ARG A 55 7.31 8.94 17.29
C ARG A 55 6.49 7.94 16.47
N ALA A 56 5.23 8.26 16.17
CA ALA A 56 4.33 7.43 15.36
C ALA A 56 4.78 7.29 13.88
N GLU A 57 5.52 8.27 13.36
CA GLU A 57 6.00 8.30 11.98
C GLU A 57 7.34 7.58 11.78
N ARG A 58 7.97 7.10 12.87
CA ARG A 58 9.23 6.30 12.82
C ARG A 58 8.99 4.84 12.41
N THR A 59 7.94 4.61 11.64
CA THR A 59 7.58 3.31 11.08
C THR A 59 7.76 3.33 9.58
N ARG A 60 7.79 2.14 8.97
CA ARG A 60 7.79 2.02 7.50
C ARG A 60 6.62 2.77 6.87
N ALA A 61 5.42 2.62 7.43
CA ALA A 61 4.24 3.39 6.99
C ALA A 61 4.46 4.90 7.09
N GLY A 62 4.99 5.40 8.22
CA GLY A 62 5.25 6.83 8.35
C GLY A 62 6.31 7.38 7.39
N MET A 63 7.28 6.55 6.98
CA MET A 63 8.22 6.92 5.90
C MET A 63 7.53 7.01 4.54
N VAL A 64 6.58 6.11 4.27
CA VAL A 64 5.77 6.10 3.05
C VAL A 64 4.82 7.29 3.00
N ASP A 65 4.12 7.57 4.10
CA ASP A 65 3.21 8.71 4.23
C ASP A 65 3.94 10.03 3.95
N ARG A 66 5.17 10.18 4.46
CA ARG A 66 6.01 11.37 4.19
C ARG A 66 6.46 11.45 2.74
N LEU A 67 6.77 10.32 2.11
CA LEU A 67 7.11 10.31 0.68
C LEU A 67 5.89 10.74 -0.15
N GLU A 68 4.70 10.22 0.15
CA GLU A 68 3.45 10.63 -0.49
C GLU A 68 3.20 12.13 -0.36
N GLU A 69 3.35 12.67 0.85
CA GLU A 69 3.21 14.09 1.14
C GLU A 69 4.18 14.93 0.29
N ALA A 70 5.46 14.55 0.23
CA ALA A 70 6.46 15.25 -0.57
C ALA A 70 6.12 15.22 -2.08
N ILE A 71 5.69 14.07 -2.60
CA ILE A 71 5.28 13.92 -4.00
C ILE A 71 4.07 14.81 -4.31
N ASN A 72 3.07 14.82 -3.42
CA ASN A 72 1.87 15.62 -3.61
C ASN A 72 2.16 17.13 -3.51
N ASP A 73 3.10 17.54 -2.67
CA ASP A 73 3.50 18.95 -2.60
C ASP A 73 4.20 19.41 -3.89
N VAL A 74 5.14 18.61 -4.41
CA VAL A 74 5.77 18.86 -5.72
C VAL A 74 4.72 18.87 -6.84
N TRP A 75 3.77 17.93 -6.81
CA TRP A 75 2.67 17.89 -7.79
C TRP A 75 1.75 19.12 -7.70
N ARG A 76 1.55 19.70 -6.52
CA ARG A 76 0.78 20.94 -6.42
C ARG A 76 1.57 22.13 -6.98
N ARG A 77 2.86 22.22 -6.64
CA ARG A 77 3.71 23.37 -7.00
C ARG A 77 4.08 23.42 -8.49
N HIS A 78 4.22 22.27 -9.17
CA HIS A 78 4.57 22.27 -10.60
C HIS A 78 3.52 22.96 -11.50
N ARG A 79 2.29 23.15 -11.00
CA ARG A 79 1.24 23.90 -11.71
C ARG A 79 1.59 25.38 -11.87
N ASN A 80 2.35 25.94 -10.92
CA ASN A 80 2.79 27.33 -10.92
C ASN A 80 4.23 27.46 -11.43
N ASP A 81 5.06 26.44 -11.24
CA ASP A 81 6.44 26.38 -11.73
C ASP A 81 6.65 25.13 -12.62
N PRO A 82 6.55 25.28 -13.96
CA PRO A 82 6.72 24.18 -14.90
C PRO A 82 8.11 23.52 -14.88
N THR A 83 9.12 24.14 -14.23
CA THR A 83 10.50 23.63 -14.15
C THR A 83 10.55 22.21 -13.58
N PHE A 84 9.64 21.88 -12.67
CA PHE A 84 9.57 20.56 -12.04
C PHE A 84 8.51 19.65 -12.65
N LYS A 85 7.85 20.02 -13.75
CA LYS A 85 6.71 19.28 -14.32
C LYS A 85 7.03 17.83 -14.66
N GLU A 86 8.13 17.58 -15.39
CA GLU A 86 8.52 16.22 -15.77
C GLU A 86 8.93 15.39 -14.55
N ARG A 87 9.62 16.01 -13.60
CA ARG A 87 10.00 15.38 -12.32
C ARG A 87 8.77 15.02 -11.46
N ALA A 88 7.78 15.91 -11.40
CA ALA A 88 6.52 15.70 -10.70
C ALA A 88 5.71 14.56 -11.34
N ARG A 89 5.70 14.47 -12.67
CA ARG A 89 5.07 13.38 -13.42
C ARG A 89 5.73 12.03 -13.14
N GLU A 90 7.06 11.94 -13.26
CA GLU A 90 7.80 10.72 -12.95
C GLU A 90 7.52 10.26 -11.50
N ALA A 91 7.56 11.20 -10.55
CA ALA A 91 7.28 10.91 -9.15
C ALA A 91 5.85 10.35 -8.93
N LYS A 92 4.83 10.96 -9.54
CA LYS A 92 3.44 10.46 -9.44
C LYS A 92 3.24 9.13 -10.14
N GLN A 93 3.90 8.89 -11.29
CA GLN A 93 3.83 7.62 -12.00
C GLN A 93 4.46 6.50 -11.19
N ALA A 94 5.68 6.70 -10.68
CA ALA A 94 6.35 5.75 -9.81
C ALA A 94 5.58 5.49 -8.51
N TRP A 95 4.94 6.52 -7.94
CA TRP A 95 4.04 6.36 -6.79
C TRP A 95 2.81 5.51 -7.12
N ALA A 96 2.14 5.79 -8.24
CA ALA A 96 0.97 5.02 -8.67
C ALA A 96 1.33 3.54 -8.94
N GLU A 97 2.51 3.28 -9.51
CA GLU A 97 3.05 1.92 -9.66
C GLU A 97 3.23 1.24 -8.28
N ALA A 98 3.83 1.94 -7.31
CA ALA A 98 4.01 1.41 -5.96
C ALA A 98 2.67 1.10 -5.28
N GLU A 99 1.67 1.99 -5.37
CA GLU A 99 0.34 1.77 -4.79
C GLU A 99 -0.40 0.60 -5.47
N ALA A 100 -0.30 0.47 -6.79
CA ALA A 100 -0.92 -0.63 -7.51
C ALA A 100 -0.36 -1.99 -7.05
N ILE A 101 0.97 -2.11 -6.97
CA ILE A 101 1.61 -3.35 -6.50
C ILE A 101 1.30 -3.60 -5.02
N ARG A 102 1.24 -2.55 -4.19
CA ARG A 102 0.87 -2.65 -2.78
C ARG A 102 -0.56 -3.16 -2.61
N TRP A 103 -1.49 -2.66 -3.42
CA TRP A 103 -2.86 -3.16 -3.47
C TRP A 103 -2.91 -4.64 -3.84
N GLU A 104 -2.20 -5.04 -4.90
CA GLU A 104 -2.13 -6.46 -5.31
C GLU A 104 -1.56 -7.34 -4.19
N LEU A 105 -0.49 -6.90 -3.52
CA LEU A 105 0.11 -7.62 -2.39
C LEU A 105 -0.90 -7.73 -1.23
N ALA A 106 -1.59 -6.65 -0.88
CA ALA A 106 -2.62 -6.67 0.15
C ALA A 106 -3.75 -7.67 -0.21
N MET A 107 -4.26 -7.60 -1.44
CA MET A 107 -5.35 -8.46 -1.91
C MET A 107 -4.96 -9.94 -2.05
N SER A 108 -3.67 -10.25 -2.19
CA SER A 108 -3.18 -11.64 -2.09
C SER A 108 -3.52 -12.28 -0.73
N GLY A 109 -3.67 -11.46 0.31
CA GLY A 109 -4.03 -11.85 1.67
C GLY A 109 -5.53 -11.97 1.95
N ARG A 110 -6.43 -11.75 0.97
CA ARG A 110 -7.88 -11.66 1.21
C ARG A 110 -8.49 -12.84 1.97
N ARG A 111 -7.97 -14.06 1.75
CA ARG A 111 -8.44 -15.28 2.46
C ARG A 111 -8.16 -15.23 3.96
N ILE A 112 -7.11 -14.51 4.38
CA ILE A 112 -6.80 -14.29 5.79
C ILE A 112 -7.87 -13.40 6.42
N ALA A 113 -8.24 -12.30 5.76
CA ALA A 113 -9.33 -11.43 6.23
C ALA A 113 -10.65 -12.19 6.41
N HIS A 114 -11.10 -12.91 5.38
CA HIS A 114 -12.29 -13.77 5.50
C HIS A 114 -12.15 -14.82 6.62
N GLY A 115 -10.99 -15.46 6.72
CA GLY A 115 -10.75 -16.50 7.73
C GLY A 115 -10.73 -15.99 9.17
N GLU A 116 -10.28 -14.76 9.40
CA GLU A 116 -10.31 -14.14 10.74
C GLU A 116 -11.70 -13.54 11.03
N ALA A 117 -12.35 -12.90 10.05
CA ALA A 117 -13.71 -12.35 10.19
C ALA A 117 -14.72 -13.42 10.59
N ARG A 118 -14.70 -14.60 9.95
CA ARG A 118 -15.59 -15.72 10.29
C ARG A 118 -15.49 -16.22 11.73
N LYS A 119 -14.35 -16.00 12.40
CA LYS A 119 -14.17 -16.40 13.80
C LYS A 119 -14.80 -15.40 14.77
N LEU A 120 -15.03 -14.18 14.32
CA LEU A 120 -15.56 -13.06 15.11
C LEU A 120 -17.03 -12.77 14.79
N ALA A 121 -17.48 -13.13 13.59
CA ALA A 121 -18.86 -12.96 13.15
C ALA A 121 -19.84 -13.71 14.07
N GLY A 122 -21.01 -13.10 14.30
CA GLY A 122 -22.03 -13.62 15.20
C GLY A 122 -23.28 -12.73 15.21
N PRO A 123 -24.22 -12.94 16.15
CA PRO A 123 -25.51 -12.24 16.16
C PRO A 123 -25.44 -10.70 16.18
N PHE A 124 -24.32 -10.14 16.65
CA PHE A 124 -24.12 -8.69 16.81
C PHE A 124 -22.99 -8.13 15.95
N MET A 125 -22.36 -8.94 15.10
CA MET A 125 -21.27 -8.51 14.23
C MET A 125 -21.42 -9.14 12.85
N ASP A 126 -21.62 -8.29 11.85
CA ASP A 126 -21.77 -8.69 10.46
C ASP A 126 -20.42 -9.15 9.86
N GLU A 127 -20.42 -10.29 9.16
CA GLU A 127 -19.20 -10.85 8.55
C GLU A 127 -18.65 -9.92 7.47
N ALA A 128 -19.51 -9.26 6.69
CA ALA A 128 -19.05 -8.39 5.61
C ALA A 128 -18.33 -7.16 6.19
N ASP A 129 -18.88 -6.52 7.21
CA ASP A 129 -18.21 -5.41 7.90
C ASP A 129 -16.85 -5.81 8.48
N LEU A 130 -16.78 -6.98 9.14
CA LEU A 130 -15.52 -7.52 9.66
C LEU A 130 -14.50 -7.83 8.55
N VAL A 131 -14.95 -8.30 7.39
CA VAL A 131 -14.08 -8.52 6.23
C VAL A 131 -13.51 -7.19 5.72
N GLN A 132 -14.31 -6.14 5.68
CA GLN A 132 -13.88 -4.81 5.23
C GLN A 132 -12.80 -4.25 6.17
N GLU A 133 -12.98 -4.36 7.48
CA GLU A 133 -11.94 -4.02 8.46
C GLU A 133 -10.69 -4.89 8.27
N GLY A 134 -10.87 -6.19 8.02
CA GLY A 134 -9.76 -7.09 7.68
C GLY A 134 -8.98 -6.64 6.45
N TYR A 135 -9.65 -6.13 5.40
CA TYR A 135 -8.99 -5.58 4.22
C TYR A 135 -8.24 -4.29 4.52
N ILE A 136 -8.76 -3.42 5.39
CA ILE A 136 -8.02 -2.26 5.91
C ILE A 136 -6.75 -2.72 6.64
N GLY A 137 -6.84 -3.77 7.45
CA GLY A 137 -5.70 -4.43 8.09
C GLY A 137 -4.65 -4.93 7.07
N LEU A 138 -5.07 -5.57 5.98
CA LEU A 138 -4.18 -6.01 4.91
C LEU A 138 -3.46 -4.84 4.23
N LEU A 139 -4.15 -3.73 3.97
CA LEU A 139 -3.54 -2.52 3.39
C LEU A 139 -2.52 -1.90 4.34
N ARG A 140 -2.86 -1.82 5.64
CA ARG A 140 -1.94 -1.36 6.70
C ARG A 140 -0.70 -2.24 6.81
N ALA A 141 -0.86 -3.56 6.65
CA ALA A 141 0.24 -4.53 6.63
C ALA A 141 1.12 -4.31 5.39
N ALA A 142 0.53 -4.24 4.20
CA ALA A 142 1.28 -4.10 2.95
C ALA A 142 2.13 -2.82 2.94
N LYS A 143 1.63 -1.73 3.51
CA LYS A 143 2.37 -0.46 3.66
C LYS A 143 3.58 -0.56 4.60
N ARG A 144 3.59 -1.54 5.51
CA ARG A 144 4.64 -1.71 6.54
C ARG A 144 5.55 -2.92 6.32
N PHE A 145 5.16 -3.81 5.43
CA PHE A 145 5.86 -5.07 5.20
C PHE A 145 7.29 -4.82 4.72
N ASP A 146 8.20 -5.65 5.22
CA ASP A 146 9.62 -5.58 4.95
C ASP A 146 10.10 -6.97 4.50
N PRO A 147 10.43 -7.16 3.21
CA PRO A 147 10.76 -8.47 2.66
C PRO A 147 12.08 -9.04 3.20
N GLU A 148 12.95 -8.19 3.75
CA GLU A 148 14.28 -8.60 4.24
C GLU A 148 14.22 -9.25 5.63
N ARG A 149 13.09 -9.18 6.32
CA ARG A 149 12.89 -9.82 7.63
C ARG A 149 12.71 -11.34 7.58
N GLY A 150 12.75 -11.94 6.39
CA GLY A 150 12.68 -13.40 6.21
C GLY A 150 11.29 -14.02 6.46
N ILE A 151 10.26 -13.22 6.78
CA ILE A 151 8.90 -13.70 7.00
C ILE A 151 8.02 -13.48 5.76
N ARG A 152 7.05 -14.37 5.56
CA ARG A 152 6.02 -14.23 4.51
C ARG A 152 5.09 -13.06 4.80
N PHE A 153 4.58 -12.40 3.75
CA PHE A 153 3.58 -11.35 3.90
C PHE A 153 2.32 -11.91 4.56
N SER A 154 1.84 -13.06 4.11
CA SER A 154 0.67 -13.73 4.71
C SER A 154 0.81 -14.01 6.22
N THR A 155 2.03 -14.30 6.70
CA THR A 155 2.29 -14.45 8.14
C THR A 155 2.25 -13.11 8.85
N TYR A 156 2.89 -12.08 8.29
CA TYR A 156 2.92 -10.73 8.84
C TYR A 156 1.52 -10.09 8.91
N ALA A 157 0.76 -10.20 7.82
CA ALA A 157 -0.53 -9.56 7.65
C ALA A 157 -1.59 -10.05 8.64
N ARG A 158 -1.49 -11.29 9.12
CA ARG A 158 -2.43 -11.84 10.12
C ARG A 158 -2.47 -11.02 11.41
N TRP A 159 -1.35 -10.42 11.84
CA TRP A 159 -1.32 -9.56 13.02
C TRP A 159 -2.10 -8.25 12.82
N TRP A 160 -2.12 -7.74 11.59
CA TRP A 160 -2.81 -6.50 11.24
C TRP A 160 -4.29 -6.68 10.96
N VAL A 161 -4.70 -7.86 10.51
CA VAL A 161 -6.11 -8.20 10.27
C VAL A 161 -6.89 -8.33 11.59
N ARG A 162 -6.20 -8.64 12.70
CA ARG A 162 -6.81 -8.84 14.02
C ARG A 162 -6.80 -7.59 14.91
N ALA A 163 -6.08 -6.55 14.52
CA ALA A 163 -5.79 -5.37 15.33
C ALA A 163 -6.64 -4.18 14.89
#